data_AF-A0A5N8TEX3-F1
#
_entry.id   AF-A0A5N8TEX3-F1
#
_cell.length_a   1.000
_cell.length_b   1.000
_cell.length_c   1.000
_cell.angle_alpha   90.00
_cell.angle_beta   90.00
_cell.angle_gamma   90.00
#
_symmetry.space_group_name_H-M   'P 1'
#
loop_
_entity.id
_entity.type
_entity.pdbx_description
1 polymer ?
#
loop_
_entity_poly.entity_id
_entity_poly.type
_entity_poly.pdbx_seq_one_letter_code
_entity_poly.pdbx_strand_id
1 'polypeptide(L)'
;MNNLKIDVETYIKALENEYYIDLYSAGKRSLSFKCFRPESYSNLITCIVKYVFYMLSLPMGIFFCRLTLSQSITNKAYFICSEKSRNIYADAYSSDYFGFIDKRLKFHFSLVDTYYFFVLSFAFLKRFKFSFWFYPEIALIPEMIRVNRFLEKADIEDLYITNQYDRWAYFLSSLQLGYKVHVSQHGLVTNSYTPKNKIGFINSLVCFSNEQKIIFEEKIVKEIGQVIIRPPNLYLTPDLGECSVLLCCTSDKQFFSVEKEIYDALRGKEKINVSVKPHPNNKSAYSNFEDVVISDSFPKVRVIIHFNSTLEIEYKNTDPDVVALNAAAMSSREVIEIVFNLLL
;
A
#
# COMPACT_ATOMS: atom_id res chain seq x y z
N MET A 1 11.86 -31.32 18.34
CA MET A 1 11.58 -29.91 17.98
C MET A 1 12.69 -29.47 17.05
N ASN A 2 12.40 -29.19 15.77
CA ASN A 2 13.39 -28.60 14.88
C ASN A 2 13.72 -27.19 15.39
N ASN A 3 15.00 -26.91 15.62
CA ASN A 3 15.46 -25.57 15.96
C ASN A 3 15.28 -24.69 14.72
N LEU A 4 14.31 -23.77 14.77
CA LEU A 4 14.15 -22.70 13.78
C LEU A 4 15.50 -22.03 13.56
N LYS A 5 16.11 -22.21 12.39
CA LYS A 5 17.33 -21.48 12.05
C LYS A 5 16.90 -20.18 11.39
N ILE A 6 16.83 -19.10 12.17
CA ILE A 6 16.53 -17.78 11.62
C ILE A 6 17.68 -17.34 10.73
N ASP A 7 17.38 -17.09 9.45
CA ASP A 7 18.27 -16.35 8.56
C ASP A 7 18.22 -14.86 8.90
N VAL A 8 19.15 -14.43 9.75
CA VAL A 8 19.25 -13.04 10.21
C VAL A 8 19.30 -12.06 9.03
N GLU A 9 20.00 -12.38 7.94
CA GLU A 9 20.17 -11.44 6.83
C GLU A 9 18.85 -11.19 6.08
N THR A 10 18.02 -12.22 5.91
CA THR A 10 16.68 -12.06 5.32
C THR A 10 15.80 -11.13 6.14
N TYR A 11 15.81 -11.27 7.47
CA TYR A 11 15.06 -10.38 8.36
C TYR A 11 15.58 -8.95 8.30
N ILE A 12 16.90 -8.77 8.37
CA ILE A 12 17.50 -7.44 8.32
C ILE A 12 17.17 -6.76 6.99
N LYS A 13 17.37 -7.42 5.84
CA LYS A 13 17.04 -6.86 4.52
C LYS A 13 15.57 -6.52 4.33
N ALA A 14 14.67 -7.33 4.90
CA ALA A 14 13.25 -7.02 4.92
C ALA A 14 12.98 -5.72 5.71
N LEU A 15 13.56 -5.58 6.91
CA LEU A 15 13.47 -4.34 7.68
C LEU A 15 14.15 -3.18 6.95
N GLU A 16 15.26 -3.39 6.23
CA GLU A 16 15.85 -2.33 5.41
C GLU A 16 14.86 -1.83 4.35
N ASN A 17 14.08 -2.71 3.72
CA ASN A 17 13.05 -2.27 2.77
C ASN A 17 11.97 -1.39 3.45
N GLU A 18 11.55 -1.73 4.67
CA GLU A 18 10.68 -0.86 5.48
C GLU A 18 11.36 0.50 5.73
N TYR A 19 12.59 0.50 6.22
CA TYR A 19 13.35 1.71 6.48
C TYR A 19 13.40 2.66 5.28
N TYR A 20 13.72 2.12 4.10
CA TYR A 20 13.81 2.93 2.89
C TYR A 20 12.43 3.32 2.33
N ILE A 21 11.35 2.58 2.62
CA ILE A 21 10.00 3.00 2.26
C ILE A 21 9.55 4.21 3.08
N ASP A 22 9.85 4.22 4.39
CA ASP A 22 9.49 5.31 5.28
C ASP A 22 10.31 6.56 4.93
N LEU A 23 11.60 6.40 4.61
CA LEU A 23 12.43 7.49 4.10
C LEU A 23 11.88 8.10 2.81
N TYR A 24 11.53 7.25 1.84
CA TYR A 24 10.97 7.69 0.56
C TYR A 24 9.65 8.45 0.78
N SER A 25 8.77 7.90 1.62
CA SER A 25 7.45 8.48 1.91
C SER A 25 7.55 9.81 2.66
N ALA A 26 8.46 9.92 3.64
CA ALA A 26 8.73 11.17 4.34
C ALA A 26 9.29 12.25 3.39
N GLY A 27 10.19 11.86 2.48
CA GLY A 27 10.75 12.76 1.47
C GLY A 27 9.70 13.26 0.47
N LYS A 28 8.84 12.38 -0.04
CA LYS A 28 7.74 12.77 -0.95
C LYS A 28 6.75 13.74 -0.32
N ARG A 29 6.59 13.69 0.99
CA ARG A 29 5.71 14.59 1.76
C ARG A 29 6.42 15.84 2.27
N SER A 30 7.69 16.04 1.90
CA SER A 30 8.52 17.15 2.35
C SER A 30 8.52 17.32 3.87
N LEU A 31 8.47 16.19 4.61
CA LEU A 31 8.50 16.24 6.07
C LEU A 31 9.90 16.69 6.51
N SER A 32 9.96 17.66 7.41
CA SER A 32 11.21 18.16 8.00
C SER A 32 11.95 17.12 8.85
N PHE A 33 11.29 16.00 9.13
CA PHE A 33 11.81 14.90 9.92
C PHE A 33 11.35 13.58 9.32
N LYS A 34 12.17 12.56 9.57
CA LYS A 34 11.95 11.20 9.12
C LYS A 34 11.40 10.41 10.30
N CYS A 35 10.29 9.69 10.12
CA CYS A 35 9.65 8.94 11.19
C CYS A 35 9.04 7.63 10.66
N PHE A 36 8.86 6.65 11.54
CA PHE A 36 8.20 5.38 11.24
C PHE A 36 6.76 5.57 10.79
N ARG A 37 6.40 5.02 9.62
CA ARG A 37 5.05 5.09 9.02
C ARG A 37 4.54 6.54 8.83
N PRO A 38 5.32 7.42 8.18
CA PRO A 38 5.01 8.84 8.07
C PRO A 38 3.68 9.11 7.35
N GLU A 39 3.21 8.16 6.54
CA GLU A 39 1.94 8.20 5.85
C GLU A 39 0.73 8.30 6.79
N SER A 40 0.86 7.78 8.02
CA SER A 40 -0.23 7.66 9.00
C SER A 40 -0.49 8.94 9.81
N TYR A 41 0.22 10.03 9.51
CA TYR A 41 0.18 11.27 10.29
C TYR A 41 -0.19 12.47 9.43
N SER A 42 -0.93 13.42 10.00
CA SER A 42 -1.47 14.58 9.27
C SER A 42 -0.61 15.83 9.41
N ASN A 43 0.25 15.92 10.44
CA ASN A 43 1.16 17.04 10.68
C ASN A 43 2.37 16.64 11.56
N LEU A 44 3.36 17.52 11.65
CA LEU A 44 4.61 17.34 12.41
C LEU A 44 4.39 16.96 13.88
N ILE A 45 3.54 17.71 14.58
CA ILE A 45 3.27 17.49 16.02
C ILE A 45 2.68 16.10 16.24
N THR A 46 1.70 15.70 15.42
CA THR A 46 1.07 14.39 15.53
C THR A 46 2.03 13.24 15.23
N CYS A 47 2.97 13.38 14.28
CA CYS A 47 3.99 12.34 14.11
C CYS A 47 4.96 12.31 15.31
N ILE A 48 5.42 13.44 15.85
CA ILE A 48 6.31 13.44 17.05
C ILE A 48 5.66 12.72 18.23
N VAL A 49 4.42 13.08 18.58
CA VAL A 49 3.71 12.50 19.73
C VAL A 49 3.55 10.98 19.56
N LYS A 50 3.09 10.54 18.39
CA LYS A 50 2.91 9.10 18.13
C LYS A 50 4.23 8.35 18.06
N TYR A 51 5.27 8.97 17.51
CA TYR A 51 6.62 8.41 17.48
C TYR A 51 7.17 8.17 18.90
N VAL A 52 7.04 9.16 19.80
CA VAL A 52 7.44 9.00 21.22
C VAL A 52 6.64 7.86 21.86
N PHE A 53 5.34 7.78 21.62
CA PHE A 53 4.51 6.68 22.12
C PHE A 53 4.97 5.31 21.59
N TYR A 54 5.34 5.21 20.32
CA TYR A 54 5.90 3.99 19.75
C TYR A 54 7.23 3.60 20.43
N MET A 55 8.12 4.57 20.63
CA MET A 55 9.40 4.33 21.31
C MET A 55 9.20 3.81 22.74
N LEU A 56 8.26 4.39 23.48
CA LEU A 56 7.95 3.97 24.84
C LEU A 56 7.27 2.59 24.90
N SER A 57 6.57 2.20 23.83
CA SER A 57 5.89 0.90 23.74
C SER A 57 6.74 -0.22 23.15
N LEU A 58 7.94 0.06 22.62
CA LEU A 58 8.86 -0.96 22.08
C LEU A 58 9.14 -2.13 23.03
N PRO A 59 9.41 -1.92 24.34
CA PRO A 59 9.60 -3.02 25.28
C PRO A 59 8.38 -3.94 25.38
N MET A 60 7.17 -3.36 25.28
CA MET A 60 5.93 -4.11 25.26
C MET A 60 5.69 -4.80 23.92
N GLY A 61 6.23 -4.26 22.83
CA GLY A 61 6.08 -4.78 21.47
C GLY A 61 6.51 -6.24 21.30
N ILE A 62 7.44 -6.73 22.12
CA ILE A 62 7.88 -8.13 22.13
C ILE A 62 6.73 -9.09 22.49
N PHE A 63 5.80 -8.63 23.32
CA PHE A 63 4.73 -9.45 23.89
C PHE A 63 3.46 -9.43 23.05
N PHE A 64 3.33 -8.50 22.10
CA PHE A 64 2.10 -8.30 21.35
C PHE A 64 2.31 -8.45 19.84
N CYS A 65 1.37 -9.12 19.21
CA CYS A 65 1.34 -9.30 17.76
C CYS A 65 -0.07 -8.99 17.23
N ARG A 66 -0.17 -8.27 16.11
CA ARG A 66 -1.46 -7.94 15.48
C ARG A 66 -1.91 -8.97 14.44
N LEU A 67 -1.07 -9.97 14.18
CA LEU A 67 -1.34 -10.97 13.18
C LEU A 67 -2.41 -11.95 13.64
N THR A 68 -3.30 -12.24 12.71
CA THR A 68 -4.21 -13.38 12.73
C THR A 68 -3.60 -14.46 11.85
N LEU A 69 -3.42 -15.64 12.43
CA LEU A 69 -2.98 -16.83 11.73
C LEU A 69 -4.19 -17.75 11.65
N SER A 70 -4.45 -18.32 10.47
CA SER A 70 -5.43 -19.39 10.37
C SER A 70 -4.97 -20.62 11.16
N GLN A 71 -5.93 -21.40 11.65
CA GLN A 71 -5.66 -22.65 12.38
C GLN A 71 -5.24 -23.78 11.43
N SER A 72 -5.66 -23.71 10.17
CA SER A 72 -5.31 -24.66 9.12
C SER A 72 -5.19 -23.90 7.81
N ILE A 73 -4.00 -23.90 7.22
CA ILE A 73 -3.81 -23.54 5.82
C ILE A 73 -3.39 -24.81 5.11
N THR A 74 -4.10 -25.15 4.05
CA THR A 74 -3.79 -26.32 3.23
C THR A 74 -3.56 -25.88 1.80
N ASN A 75 -2.40 -26.25 1.25
CA ASN A 75 -2.04 -26.06 -0.16
C ASN A 75 -1.79 -24.59 -0.60
N LYS A 76 -2.68 -23.66 -0.28
CA LYS A 76 -2.56 -22.24 -0.67
C LYS A 76 -2.61 -21.33 0.53
N ALA A 77 -1.73 -20.34 0.60
CA ALA A 77 -1.70 -19.33 1.66
C ALA A 77 -1.81 -17.92 1.08
N TYR A 78 -2.67 -17.10 1.67
CA TYR A 78 -2.92 -15.73 1.22
C TYR A 78 -2.56 -14.73 2.33
N PHE A 79 -1.56 -13.88 2.07
CA PHE A 79 -1.16 -12.86 3.02
C PHE A 79 -2.00 -11.59 2.89
N ILE A 80 -2.81 -11.30 3.91
CA ILE A 80 -3.69 -10.12 3.96
C ILE A 80 -3.03 -8.98 4.74
N CYS A 81 -2.56 -7.95 4.03
CA CYS A 81 -1.95 -6.77 4.63
C CYS A 81 -2.90 -5.58 4.84
N SER A 82 -4.04 -5.58 4.15
CA SER A 82 -4.99 -4.47 4.08
C SER A 82 -6.37 -4.97 3.69
N GLU A 83 -7.37 -4.10 3.77
CA GLU A 83 -8.72 -4.38 3.25
C GLU A 83 -8.72 -4.56 1.73
N LYS A 84 -7.97 -3.74 0.99
CA LYS A 84 -7.81 -3.92 -0.46
C LYS A 84 -7.16 -5.26 -0.81
N SER A 85 -6.18 -5.73 -0.02
CA SER A 85 -5.60 -7.08 -0.15
C SER A 85 -6.66 -8.16 0.06
N ARG A 86 -7.53 -8.00 1.06
CA ARG A 86 -8.67 -8.90 1.29
C ARG A 86 -9.63 -8.93 0.10
N ASN A 87 -9.92 -7.78 -0.51
CA ASN A 87 -10.80 -7.70 -1.68
C ASN A 87 -10.17 -8.32 -2.92
N ILE A 88 -8.87 -8.13 -3.15
CA ILE A 88 -8.14 -8.76 -4.26
C ILE A 88 -8.21 -10.29 -4.18
N TYR A 89 -8.24 -10.83 -2.96
CA TYR A 89 -8.35 -12.26 -2.72
C TYR A 89 -9.75 -12.70 -2.33
N ALA A 90 -10.82 -11.91 -2.51
CA ALA A 90 -12.14 -12.22 -1.94
C ALA A 90 -12.67 -13.62 -2.27
N ASP A 91 -12.28 -14.19 -3.41
CA ASP A 91 -12.67 -15.53 -3.87
C ASP A 91 -11.91 -16.68 -3.19
N ALA A 92 -10.86 -16.40 -2.42
CA ALA A 92 -10.12 -17.43 -1.69
C ALA A 92 -10.86 -17.86 -0.41
N TYR A 93 -10.70 -19.15 -0.04
CA TYR A 93 -11.38 -19.72 1.11
C TYR A 93 -10.94 -19.05 2.41
N SER A 94 -11.92 -18.79 3.31
CA SER A 94 -11.69 -18.08 4.58
C SER A 94 -10.64 -18.72 5.49
N SER A 95 -10.36 -20.01 5.33
CA SER A 95 -9.32 -20.76 6.06
C SER A 95 -7.90 -20.50 5.56
N ASP A 96 -7.70 -19.98 4.36
CA ASP A 96 -6.38 -19.96 3.71
C ASP A 96 -5.63 -18.63 3.92
N TYR A 97 -6.17 -17.75 4.75
CA TYR A 97 -5.60 -16.42 5.02
C TYR A 97 -4.77 -16.34 6.28
N PHE A 98 -3.74 -15.49 6.23
CA PHE A 98 -3.04 -15.00 7.41
C PHE A 98 -2.64 -13.53 7.22
N GLY A 99 -2.46 -12.79 8.30
CA GLY A 99 -2.07 -11.38 8.23
C GLY A 99 -2.86 -10.48 9.17
N PHE A 100 -3.11 -9.25 8.77
CA PHE A 100 -3.67 -8.18 9.60
C PHE A 100 -5.20 -8.10 9.53
N ILE A 101 -5.87 -9.22 9.80
CA ILE A 101 -7.33 -9.38 9.65
C ILE A 101 -8.10 -8.69 10.78
N ASP A 102 -7.76 -9.01 12.03
CA ASP A 102 -8.45 -8.53 13.24
C ASP A 102 -7.70 -7.38 13.93
N LYS A 103 -6.43 -7.11 13.59
CA LYS A 103 -5.54 -6.04 14.12
C LYS A 103 -5.47 -5.87 15.65
N ARG A 104 -6.20 -6.64 16.46
CA ARG A 104 -6.14 -6.67 17.91
C ARG A 104 -4.77 -7.15 18.35
N LEU A 105 -4.25 -6.56 19.43
CA LEU A 105 -3.01 -7.00 20.06
C LEU A 105 -3.27 -8.35 20.74
N LYS A 106 -2.60 -9.39 20.24
CA LYS A 106 -2.65 -10.74 20.80
C LYS A 106 -1.37 -10.97 21.58
N PHE A 107 -1.52 -11.32 22.86
CA PHE A 107 -0.38 -11.67 23.71
C PHE A 107 0.27 -12.96 23.18
N HIS A 108 1.58 -12.95 23.00
CA HIS A 108 2.32 -14.12 22.55
C HIS A 108 3.68 -14.15 23.24
N PHE A 109 4.04 -15.29 23.84
CA PHE A 109 5.34 -15.38 24.51
C PHE A 109 5.91 -16.81 24.51
N SER A 110 7.05 -16.98 23.86
CA SER A 110 7.98 -18.08 24.13
C SER A 110 9.38 -17.50 24.35
N LEU A 111 10.17 -18.10 25.26
CA LEU A 111 11.54 -17.63 25.54
C LEU A 111 12.42 -17.60 24.28
N VAL A 112 12.16 -18.52 23.36
CA VAL A 112 12.90 -18.62 22.10
C VAL A 112 12.58 -17.44 21.17
N ASP A 113 11.32 -16.98 21.10
CA ASP A 113 10.95 -15.80 20.31
C ASP A 113 11.62 -14.54 20.85
N THR A 114 11.67 -14.43 22.18
CA THR A 114 12.35 -13.32 22.87
C THR A 114 13.84 -13.30 22.56
N TYR A 115 14.52 -14.45 22.58
CA TYR A 115 15.92 -14.55 22.17
C TYR A 115 16.13 -14.07 20.73
N TYR A 116 15.33 -14.57 19.79
CA TYR A 116 15.44 -14.17 18.38
C TYR A 116 15.14 -12.69 18.16
N PHE A 117 14.16 -12.15 18.88
CA PHE A 117 13.86 -10.72 18.87
C PHE A 117 15.11 -9.90 19.24
N PHE A 118 15.83 -10.26 20.31
CA PHE A 118 17.03 -9.54 20.71
C PHE A 118 18.17 -9.66 19.69
N VAL A 119 18.39 -10.86 19.14
CA VAL A 119 19.41 -11.08 18.09
C VAL A 119 19.14 -10.21 16.87
N LEU A 120 17.90 -10.25 16.37
CA LEU A 120 17.49 -9.47 15.20
C LEU A 120 17.51 -7.97 15.48
N SER A 121 17.05 -7.53 16.65
CA SER A 121 17.11 -6.13 17.06
C SER A 121 18.54 -5.62 17.10
N PHE A 122 19.45 -6.36 17.73
CA PHE A 122 20.87 -5.98 17.79
C PHE A 122 21.51 -5.93 16.40
N ALA A 123 21.23 -6.91 15.55
CA ALA A 123 21.71 -6.92 14.16
C ALA A 123 21.19 -5.72 13.36
N PHE A 124 19.91 -5.36 13.52
CA PHE A 124 19.31 -4.19 12.87
C PHE A 124 19.93 -2.87 13.36
N LEU A 125 20.09 -2.71 14.68
CA LEU A 125 20.74 -1.55 15.30
C LEU A 125 22.18 -1.35 14.79
N LYS A 126 22.93 -2.46 14.65
CA LYS A 126 24.29 -2.46 14.10
C LYS A 126 24.31 -2.03 12.63
N ARG A 127 23.35 -2.51 11.81
CA ARG A 127 23.25 -2.19 10.38
C ARG A 127 22.99 -0.70 10.14
N PHE A 128 22.10 -0.09 10.92
CA PHE A 128 21.67 1.31 10.74
C PHE A 128 22.36 2.32 11.66
N LYS A 129 23.48 1.93 12.30
CA LYS A 129 24.32 2.82 13.13
C LYS A 129 23.50 3.67 14.12
N PHE A 130 22.58 3.03 14.83
CA PHE A 130 21.75 3.70 15.84
C PHE A 130 20.96 4.93 15.31
N SER A 131 20.21 4.77 14.21
CA SER A 131 19.29 5.81 13.72
C SER A 131 18.04 5.91 14.61
N PHE A 132 18.00 6.93 15.50
CA PHE A 132 16.90 7.15 16.44
C PHE A 132 15.53 6.97 15.78
N TRP A 133 15.30 7.72 14.70
CA TRP A 133 14.06 7.90 13.94
C TRP A 133 13.33 6.62 13.48
N PHE A 134 13.99 5.47 13.54
CA PHE A 134 13.50 4.23 12.93
C PHE A 134 13.58 3.01 13.84
N TYR A 135 13.97 3.16 15.11
CA TYR A 135 13.83 2.09 16.08
C TYR A 135 12.41 1.53 16.25
N PRO A 136 11.32 2.27 15.99
CA PRO A 136 9.99 1.67 15.97
C PRO A 136 9.83 0.51 14.97
N GLU A 137 10.67 0.40 13.92
CA GLU A 137 10.65 -0.76 13.01
C GLU A 137 10.99 -2.08 13.71
N ILE A 138 11.73 -2.03 14.81
CA ILE A 138 12.02 -3.20 15.64
C ILE A 138 10.71 -3.82 16.18
N ALA A 139 9.65 -3.03 16.35
CA ALA A 139 8.32 -3.52 16.75
C ALA A 139 7.70 -4.49 15.73
N LEU A 140 8.25 -4.58 14.51
CA LEU A 140 7.78 -5.47 13.45
C LEU A 140 8.40 -6.88 13.55
N ILE A 141 9.52 -7.02 14.26
CA ILE A 141 10.26 -8.28 14.40
C ILE A 141 9.40 -9.41 15.00
N PRO A 142 8.62 -9.19 16.08
CA PRO A 142 7.78 -10.26 16.64
C PRO A 142 6.77 -10.80 15.63
N GLU A 143 6.18 -9.93 14.81
CA GLU A 143 5.27 -10.31 13.73
C GLU A 143 5.99 -11.18 12.69
N MET A 144 7.22 -10.80 12.28
CA MET A 144 8.02 -11.56 11.31
C MET A 144 8.44 -12.94 11.83
N ILE A 145 8.88 -13.05 13.09
CA ILE A 145 9.24 -14.33 13.72
C ILE A 145 8.04 -15.28 13.70
N ARG A 146 6.88 -14.75 14.09
CA ARG A 146 5.64 -15.52 14.15
C ARG A 146 5.18 -16.01 12.78
N VAL A 147 5.27 -15.16 11.75
CA VAL A 147 4.95 -15.55 10.37
C VAL A 147 5.87 -16.67 9.89
N ASN A 148 7.18 -16.55 10.10
CA ASN A 148 8.12 -17.58 9.66
C ASN A 148 7.81 -18.94 10.31
N ARG A 149 7.64 -18.97 11.63
CA ARG A 149 7.27 -20.20 12.36
C ARG A 149 5.95 -20.80 11.91
N PHE A 150 5.00 -19.93 11.57
CA PHE A 150 3.71 -20.36 11.07
C PHE A 150 3.86 -21.03 9.71
N LEU A 151 4.59 -20.40 8.79
CA LEU A 151 4.82 -20.92 7.45
C LEU A 151 5.65 -22.20 7.48
N GLU A 152 6.75 -22.27 8.26
CA GLU A 152 7.56 -23.49 8.39
C GLU A 152 6.78 -24.75 8.82
N LYS A 153 5.66 -24.55 9.52
CA LYS A 153 4.78 -25.65 9.96
C LYS A 153 3.58 -25.86 9.05
N ALA A 154 3.34 -24.93 8.12
CA ALA A 154 2.22 -24.99 7.21
C ALA A 154 2.59 -25.87 6.01
N ASP A 155 1.67 -26.73 5.61
CA ASP A 155 1.79 -27.57 4.42
C ASP A 155 1.17 -26.82 3.24
N ILE A 156 1.98 -25.94 2.64
CA ILE A 156 1.56 -25.05 1.55
C ILE A 156 2.45 -25.26 0.33
N GLU A 157 1.85 -25.17 -0.86
CA GLU A 157 2.56 -25.20 -2.14
C GLU A 157 2.66 -23.78 -2.73
N ASP A 158 1.60 -22.98 -2.61
CA ASP A 158 1.51 -21.65 -3.19
C ASP A 158 1.31 -20.57 -2.11
N LEU A 159 2.10 -19.49 -2.18
CA LEU A 159 2.02 -18.32 -1.31
C LEU A 159 1.68 -17.07 -2.12
N TYR A 160 0.53 -16.47 -1.85
CA TYR A 160 0.02 -15.28 -2.52
C TYR A 160 0.22 -14.01 -1.66
N ILE A 161 0.87 -12.99 -2.22
CA ILE A 161 1.21 -11.73 -1.54
C ILE A 161 0.80 -10.51 -2.37
N THR A 162 0.29 -9.44 -1.74
CA THR A 162 -0.13 -8.24 -2.49
C THR A 162 0.74 -7.00 -2.31
N ASN A 163 1.44 -6.82 -1.19
CA ASN A 163 2.17 -5.58 -0.88
C ASN A 163 3.62 -5.61 -1.36
N GLN A 164 3.81 -5.50 -2.67
CA GLN A 164 5.02 -5.89 -3.42
C GLN A 164 6.33 -5.13 -3.09
N TYR A 165 6.26 -3.98 -2.42
CA TYR A 165 7.40 -3.10 -2.17
C TYR A 165 7.68 -2.85 -0.68
N ASP A 166 6.85 -3.40 0.22
CA ASP A 166 7.02 -3.34 1.68
C ASP A 166 7.90 -4.52 2.14
N ARG A 167 8.33 -4.50 3.41
CA ARG A 167 9.07 -5.58 4.06
C ARG A 167 8.43 -6.94 3.85
N TRP A 168 7.10 -7.03 3.85
CA TRP A 168 6.39 -8.31 3.81
C TRP A 168 6.64 -9.07 2.51
N ALA A 169 6.63 -8.40 1.36
CA ALA A 169 6.85 -9.08 0.11
C ALA A 169 8.28 -9.62 0.00
N TYR A 170 9.28 -8.82 0.39
CA TYR A 170 10.67 -9.28 0.42
C TYR A 170 10.85 -10.41 1.43
N PHE A 171 10.34 -10.25 2.65
CA PHE A 171 10.46 -11.22 3.72
C PHE A 171 9.88 -12.57 3.31
N LEU A 172 8.59 -12.58 2.93
CA LEU A 172 7.84 -13.79 2.58
C LEU A 172 8.43 -14.52 1.37
N SER A 173 8.89 -13.79 0.36
CA SER A 173 9.54 -14.38 -0.81
C SER A 173 10.95 -14.92 -0.54
N SER A 174 11.62 -14.42 0.50
CA SER A 174 13.00 -14.77 0.81
C SER A 174 13.16 -15.86 1.87
N LEU A 175 12.08 -16.38 2.46
CA LEU A 175 12.15 -17.42 3.50
C LEU A 175 12.66 -18.80 3.00
N GLN A 176 12.78 -19.01 1.68
CA GLN A 176 13.32 -20.25 1.07
C GLN A 176 12.66 -21.55 1.54
N LEU A 177 11.37 -21.51 1.85
CA LEU A 177 10.63 -22.64 2.40
C LEU A 177 10.07 -23.61 1.34
N GLY A 178 10.49 -23.46 0.08
CA GLY A 178 10.11 -24.36 -1.03
C GLY A 178 8.77 -24.06 -1.71
N TYR A 179 8.06 -23.02 -1.28
CA TYR A 179 6.78 -22.62 -1.87
C TYR A 179 6.95 -21.86 -3.18
N LYS A 180 5.93 -21.93 -4.04
CA LYS A 180 5.77 -21.03 -5.18
C LYS A 180 5.23 -19.70 -4.69
N VAL A 181 5.88 -18.61 -5.07
CA VAL A 181 5.51 -17.26 -4.64
C VAL A 181 4.79 -16.53 -5.76
N HIS A 182 3.57 -16.09 -5.49
CA HIS A 182 2.71 -15.36 -6.42
C HIS A 182 2.47 -13.95 -5.89
N VAL A 183 2.81 -12.94 -6.69
CA VAL A 183 2.64 -11.53 -6.33
C VAL A 183 1.49 -10.94 -7.12
N SER A 184 0.53 -10.33 -6.44
CA SER A 184 -0.53 -9.54 -7.07
C SER A 184 -0.35 -8.07 -6.73
N GLN A 185 -0.29 -7.21 -7.74
CA GLN A 185 -0.12 -5.78 -7.52
C GLN A 185 -1.26 -5.19 -6.66
N HIS A 186 -0.94 -4.59 -5.51
CA HIS A 186 -1.91 -3.94 -4.62
C HIS A 186 -2.18 -2.47 -4.98
N GLY A 187 -1.19 -1.79 -5.55
CA GLY A 187 -1.25 -0.38 -5.93
C GLY A 187 -0.15 -0.04 -6.93
N LEU A 188 -0.19 1.18 -7.47
CA LEU A 188 0.81 1.61 -8.45
C LEU A 188 2.18 1.79 -7.82
N VAL A 189 3.19 1.29 -8.52
CA VAL A 189 4.58 1.56 -8.20
C VAL A 189 5.01 2.74 -9.06
N THR A 190 5.50 3.79 -8.41
CA THR A 190 6.02 4.94 -9.14
C THR A 190 7.38 4.59 -9.74
N ASN A 191 7.67 5.15 -10.91
CA ASN A 191 8.98 4.95 -11.53
C ASN A 191 10.14 5.56 -10.70
N SER A 192 9.85 6.43 -9.73
CA SER A 192 10.87 7.04 -8.85
C SER A 192 11.20 6.21 -7.61
N TYR A 193 10.41 5.17 -7.29
CA TYR A 193 10.67 4.31 -6.15
C TYR A 193 11.54 3.12 -6.55
N THR A 194 12.49 2.74 -5.71
CA THR A 194 13.25 1.50 -5.84
C THR A 194 13.54 0.95 -4.44
N PRO A 195 13.09 -0.28 -4.11
CA PRO A 195 13.38 -0.88 -2.81
C PRO A 195 14.87 -1.12 -2.69
N LYS A 196 15.39 -1.07 -1.46
CA LYS A 196 16.81 -1.30 -1.20
C LYS A 196 17.24 -2.70 -1.61
N ASN A 197 16.38 -3.67 -1.32
CA ASN A 197 16.57 -5.08 -1.62
C ASN A 197 15.44 -5.55 -2.54
N LYS A 198 15.80 -5.92 -3.78
CA LYS A 198 14.87 -6.54 -4.72
C LYS A 198 14.51 -7.95 -4.29
N ILE A 199 13.26 -8.35 -4.56
CA ILE A 199 12.84 -9.75 -4.45
C ILE A 199 13.66 -10.59 -5.42
N GLY A 200 14.12 -11.77 -4.99
CA GLY A 200 14.94 -12.66 -5.81
C GLY A 200 14.15 -13.21 -7.00
N PHE A 201 13.33 -14.22 -6.74
CA PHE A 201 12.50 -14.88 -7.74
C PHE A 201 11.04 -14.94 -7.26
N ILE A 202 10.11 -14.79 -8.20
CA ILE A 202 8.69 -15.10 -7.98
C ILE A 202 8.16 -15.96 -9.14
N ASN A 203 7.23 -16.85 -8.84
CA ASN A 203 6.63 -17.74 -9.83
C ASN A 203 5.69 -16.98 -10.77
N SER A 204 4.88 -16.06 -10.23
CA SER A 204 4.07 -15.20 -11.08
C SER A 204 3.85 -13.80 -10.52
N LEU A 205 3.67 -12.85 -11.43
CA LEU A 205 3.21 -11.49 -11.16
C LEU A 205 1.87 -11.24 -11.85
N VAL A 206 0.86 -10.79 -11.08
CA VAL A 206 -0.34 -10.15 -11.63
C VAL A 206 -0.17 -8.64 -11.51
N CYS A 207 -0.10 -7.91 -12.62
CA CYS A 207 0.10 -6.46 -12.65
C CYS A 207 -0.91 -5.76 -13.54
N PHE A 208 -1.04 -4.44 -13.39
CA PHE A 208 -2.14 -3.70 -14.02
C PHE A 208 -1.87 -3.33 -15.48
N SER A 209 -0.61 -3.17 -15.90
CA SER A 209 -0.27 -2.75 -17.26
C SER A 209 1.14 -3.20 -17.68
N ASN A 210 1.46 -3.03 -18.97
CA ASN A 210 2.83 -3.22 -19.49
C ASN A 210 3.84 -2.27 -18.83
N GLU A 211 3.45 -1.02 -18.54
CA GLU A 211 4.32 -0.07 -17.83
C GLU A 211 4.66 -0.57 -16.43
N GLN A 212 3.67 -1.07 -15.69
CA GLN A 212 3.90 -1.63 -14.36
C GLN A 212 4.73 -2.92 -14.43
N LYS A 213 4.52 -3.77 -15.45
CA LYS A 213 5.40 -4.93 -15.70
C LYS A 213 6.87 -4.50 -15.79
N ILE A 214 7.18 -3.49 -16.61
CA ILE A 214 8.55 -2.98 -16.79
C ILE A 214 9.11 -2.49 -15.45
N ILE A 215 8.34 -1.70 -14.69
CA ILE A 215 8.77 -1.21 -13.37
C ILE A 215 9.08 -2.37 -12.43
N PHE A 216 8.28 -3.44 -12.43
CA PHE A 216 8.52 -4.60 -11.58
C PHE A 216 9.80 -5.35 -11.96
N GLU A 217 9.98 -5.65 -13.25
CA GLU A 217 11.17 -6.32 -13.79
C GLU A 217 12.44 -5.49 -13.55
N GLU A 218 12.35 -4.17 -13.70
CA GLU A 218 13.50 -3.29 -13.54
C GLU A 218 13.83 -2.96 -12.09
N LYS A 219 12.85 -2.91 -11.17
CA LYS A 219 13.03 -2.28 -9.86
C LYS A 219 12.64 -3.14 -8.67
N ILE A 220 11.64 -4.02 -8.81
CA ILE A 220 11.04 -4.71 -7.66
C ILE A 220 11.55 -6.15 -7.53
N VAL A 221 11.60 -6.88 -8.64
CA VAL A 221 11.90 -8.31 -8.68
C VAL A 221 13.04 -8.57 -9.65
N LYS A 222 14.00 -9.44 -9.31
CA LYS A 222 15.10 -9.78 -10.22
C LYS A 222 14.66 -10.75 -11.31
N GLU A 223 13.83 -11.73 -10.98
CA GLU A 223 13.37 -12.76 -11.90
C GLU A 223 11.88 -13.08 -11.67
N ILE A 224 11.11 -13.14 -12.76
CA ILE A 224 9.67 -13.41 -12.75
C ILE A 224 9.39 -14.56 -13.72
N GLY A 225 8.80 -15.65 -13.24
CA GLY A 225 8.47 -16.81 -14.07
C GLY A 225 7.35 -16.52 -15.09
N GLN A 226 6.23 -15.97 -14.63
CA GLN A 226 5.08 -15.62 -15.46
C GLN A 226 4.53 -14.23 -15.12
N VAL A 227 4.16 -13.45 -16.12
CA VAL A 227 3.47 -12.17 -15.93
C VAL A 227 2.06 -12.25 -16.51
N ILE A 228 1.07 -11.83 -15.73
CA ILE A 228 -0.34 -11.72 -16.11
C ILE A 228 -0.74 -10.25 -16.00
N ILE A 229 -1.14 -9.65 -17.11
CA ILE A 229 -1.67 -8.30 -17.12
C ILE A 229 -3.16 -8.37 -16.84
N ARG A 230 -3.56 -7.88 -15.68
CA ARG A 230 -4.95 -7.80 -15.22
C ARG A 230 -5.18 -6.44 -14.57
N PRO A 231 -5.50 -5.42 -15.38
CA PRO A 231 -5.93 -4.14 -14.84
C PRO A 231 -7.18 -4.29 -13.96
N PRO A 232 -7.29 -3.49 -12.89
CA PRO A 232 -8.47 -3.49 -12.02
C PRO A 232 -9.68 -2.87 -12.74
N ASN A 233 -10.88 -3.34 -12.41
CA ASN A 233 -12.15 -2.80 -12.92
C ASN A 233 -12.95 -2.17 -11.79
N LEU A 234 -13.71 -1.13 -12.13
CA LEU A 234 -14.70 -0.49 -11.28
C LEU A 234 -16.10 -0.93 -11.69
N TYR A 235 -17.03 -0.79 -10.77
CA TYR A 235 -18.44 -0.80 -11.11
C TYR A 235 -18.90 0.65 -11.27
N LEU A 236 -19.23 1.03 -12.51
CA LEU A 236 -19.59 2.42 -12.84
C LEU A 236 -21.10 2.64 -12.80
N THR A 237 -21.56 3.39 -11.81
CA THR A 237 -22.94 3.85 -11.65
C THR A 237 -23.04 5.04 -10.67
N PRO A 238 -23.96 5.99 -10.89
CA PRO A 238 -24.82 6.15 -12.08
C PRO A 238 -24.07 6.73 -13.28
N ASP A 239 -24.67 6.70 -14.46
CA ASP A 239 -24.21 7.45 -15.63
C ASP A 239 -24.62 8.93 -15.48
N LEU A 240 -23.63 9.82 -15.44
CA LEU A 240 -23.83 11.25 -15.28
C LEU A 240 -23.92 12.01 -16.61
N GLY A 241 -23.83 11.31 -17.74
CA GLY A 241 -23.96 11.87 -19.08
C GLY A 241 -22.65 12.37 -19.69
N GLU A 242 -22.72 12.86 -20.93
CA GLU A 242 -21.55 13.21 -21.75
C GLU A 242 -20.76 14.41 -21.22
N CYS A 243 -21.42 15.37 -20.58
CA CYS A 243 -20.79 16.56 -19.98
C CYS A 243 -20.52 16.36 -18.48
N SER A 244 -19.83 15.28 -18.12
CA SER A 244 -19.59 14.93 -16.71
C SER A 244 -18.11 14.76 -16.37
N VAL A 245 -17.77 15.16 -15.14
CA VAL A 245 -16.42 15.16 -14.59
C VAL A 245 -16.42 14.52 -13.21
N LEU A 246 -15.47 13.61 -12.95
CA LEU A 246 -15.13 13.19 -11.60
C LEU A 246 -13.80 13.82 -11.16
N LEU A 247 -13.84 14.61 -10.10
CA LEU A 247 -12.65 15.09 -9.42
C LEU A 247 -12.23 14.08 -8.33
N CYS A 248 -11.14 13.36 -8.58
CA CYS A 248 -10.52 12.41 -7.66
C CYS A 248 -9.49 13.12 -6.77
N CYS A 249 -9.93 13.53 -5.57
CA CYS A 249 -9.12 14.36 -4.70
C CYS A 249 -8.08 13.57 -3.90
N THR A 250 -6.96 14.22 -3.59
CA THR A 250 -5.87 13.71 -2.77
C THR A 250 -6.08 13.97 -1.28
N SER A 251 -5.28 13.27 -0.46
CA SER A 251 -5.13 13.59 0.96
C SER A 251 -4.12 14.69 1.26
N ASP A 252 -3.41 15.17 0.23
CA ASP A 252 -2.37 16.17 0.40
C ASP A 252 -2.95 17.59 0.42
N LYS A 253 -2.74 18.28 1.54
CA LYS A 253 -3.23 19.64 1.78
C LYS A 253 -2.66 20.66 0.79
N GLN A 254 -1.51 20.38 0.17
CA GLN A 254 -0.90 21.29 -0.80
C GLN A 254 -1.74 21.40 -2.08
N PHE A 255 -2.44 20.33 -2.47
CA PHE A 255 -3.30 20.33 -3.65
C PHE A 255 -4.72 20.81 -3.36
N PHE A 256 -5.14 20.89 -2.09
CA PHE A 256 -6.52 21.26 -1.74
C PHE A 256 -6.99 22.59 -2.34
N SER A 257 -6.13 23.61 -2.38
CA SER A 257 -6.48 24.89 -3.00
C SER A 257 -6.71 24.75 -4.51
N VAL A 258 -5.89 23.94 -5.18
CA VAL A 258 -5.97 23.66 -6.62
C VAL A 258 -7.22 22.83 -6.92
N GLU A 259 -7.50 21.81 -6.12
CA GLU A 259 -8.69 20.96 -6.23
C GLU A 259 -9.97 21.77 -6.07
N LYS A 260 -9.99 22.67 -5.08
CA LYS A 260 -11.12 23.56 -4.86
C LYS A 260 -11.32 24.54 -6.01
N GLU A 261 -10.24 25.14 -6.51
CA GLU A 261 -10.30 26.07 -7.65
C GLU A 261 -10.86 25.41 -8.91
N ILE A 262 -10.40 24.19 -9.23
CA ILE A 262 -10.92 23.38 -10.34
C ILE A 262 -12.41 23.09 -10.14
N TYR A 263 -12.80 22.64 -8.95
CA TYR A 263 -14.19 22.35 -8.64
C TYR A 263 -15.09 23.59 -8.79
N ASP A 264 -14.74 24.71 -8.17
CA ASP A 264 -15.51 25.95 -8.20
C ASP A 264 -15.69 26.46 -9.64
N ALA A 265 -14.64 26.37 -10.47
CA ALA A 265 -14.68 26.78 -11.88
C ALA A 265 -15.57 25.88 -12.75
N LEU A 266 -15.51 24.56 -12.56
CA LEU A 266 -16.29 23.61 -13.35
C LEU A 266 -17.76 23.60 -12.92
N ARG A 267 -18.04 23.62 -11.61
CA ARG A 267 -19.40 23.62 -11.06
C ARG A 267 -20.16 24.91 -11.41
N GLY A 268 -19.45 26.03 -11.59
CA GLY A 268 -20.03 27.28 -12.07
C GLY A 268 -20.57 27.23 -13.51
N LYS A 269 -20.42 26.12 -14.24
CA LYS A 269 -20.97 25.93 -15.59
C LYS A 269 -22.19 25.01 -15.54
N GLU A 270 -23.36 25.55 -15.88
CA GLU A 270 -24.65 24.84 -15.85
C GLU A 270 -24.68 23.52 -16.63
N LYS A 271 -23.84 23.38 -17.66
CA LYS A 271 -23.79 22.19 -18.52
C LYS A 271 -22.91 21.06 -17.99
N ILE A 272 -22.11 21.29 -16.95
CA ILE A 272 -21.12 20.32 -16.48
C ILE A 272 -21.57 19.70 -15.15
N ASN A 273 -21.76 18.38 -15.16
CA ASN A 273 -22.01 17.59 -13.95
C ASN A 273 -20.68 17.26 -13.28
N VAL A 274 -20.41 17.84 -12.11
CA VAL A 274 -19.17 17.60 -11.36
C VAL A 274 -19.48 16.72 -10.16
N SER A 275 -18.80 15.59 -10.05
CA SER A 275 -18.79 14.74 -8.84
C SER A 275 -17.42 14.76 -8.19
N VAL A 276 -17.38 14.52 -6.88
CA VAL A 276 -16.15 14.63 -6.09
C VAL A 276 -15.90 13.34 -5.32
N LYS A 277 -14.74 12.70 -5.54
CA LYS A 277 -14.31 11.51 -4.80
C LYS A 277 -13.14 11.89 -3.87
N PRO A 278 -13.40 12.16 -2.57
CA PRO A 278 -12.34 12.51 -1.65
C PRO A 278 -11.50 11.28 -1.26
N HIS A 279 -10.20 11.50 -1.03
CA HIS A 279 -9.35 10.46 -0.45
C HIS A 279 -9.87 10.02 0.93
N PRO A 280 -9.87 8.72 1.30
CA PRO A 280 -10.41 8.23 2.56
C PRO A 280 -9.87 8.93 3.82
N ASN A 281 -8.60 9.35 3.78
CA ASN A 281 -7.92 10.05 4.88
C ASN A 281 -8.24 11.55 5.00
N ASN A 282 -9.00 12.14 4.06
CA ASN A 282 -9.27 13.59 4.04
C ASN A 282 -10.74 13.94 3.73
N LYS A 283 -11.68 13.02 3.97
CA LYS A 283 -13.10 13.21 3.63
C LYS A 283 -13.71 14.50 4.21
N SER A 284 -13.31 14.88 5.43
CA SER A 284 -13.86 16.05 6.11
C SER A 284 -13.50 17.39 5.46
N ALA A 285 -12.38 17.49 4.76
CA ALA A 285 -12.00 18.72 4.07
C ALA A 285 -12.93 19.06 2.90
N TYR A 286 -13.64 18.06 2.37
CA TYR A 286 -14.55 18.19 1.23
C TYR A 286 -16.02 18.21 1.63
N SER A 287 -16.34 18.39 2.93
CA SER A 287 -17.72 18.39 3.41
C SER A 287 -18.60 19.48 2.80
N ASN A 288 -17.98 20.54 2.28
CA ASN A 288 -18.68 21.69 1.69
C ASN A 288 -18.81 21.60 0.16
N PHE A 289 -18.31 20.53 -0.45
CA PHE A 289 -18.51 20.26 -1.87
C PHE A 289 -19.90 19.64 -2.03
N GLU A 290 -20.57 19.97 -3.12
CA GLU A 290 -21.80 19.28 -3.53
C GLU A 290 -21.41 17.98 -4.25
N ASP A 291 -22.35 17.02 -4.32
CA ASP A 291 -22.19 15.80 -5.12
C ASP A 291 -20.95 14.95 -4.75
N VAL A 292 -20.67 14.84 -3.44
CA VAL A 292 -19.57 14.05 -2.88
C VAL A 292 -19.89 12.56 -2.88
N VAL A 293 -19.07 11.80 -3.59
CA VAL A 293 -19.15 10.34 -3.71
C VAL A 293 -18.39 9.68 -2.56
N ILE A 294 -19.10 9.34 -1.49
CA ILE A 294 -18.48 8.75 -0.28
C ILE A 294 -18.44 7.21 -0.35
N SER A 295 -19.33 6.58 -1.13
CA SER A 295 -19.46 5.13 -1.27
C SER A 295 -18.48 4.53 -2.29
N ASP A 296 -18.36 3.20 -2.32
CA ASP A 296 -17.58 2.47 -3.35
C ASP A 296 -18.28 2.40 -4.72
N SER A 297 -19.37 3.16 -4.90
CA SER A 297 -20.00 3.39 -6.18
C SER A 297 -19.29 4.52 -6.90
N PHE A 298 -18.82 4.27 -8.12
CA PHE A 298 -18.08 5.24 -8.91
C PHE A 298 -18.96 5.70 -10.08
N PRO A 299 -19.23 7.00 -10.28
CA PRO A 299 -20.07 7.43 -11.39
C PRO A 299 -19.39 7.18 -12.73
N LYS A 300 -20.17 6.82 -13.76
CA LYS A 300 -19.66 6.83 -15.13
C LYS A 300 -19.57 8.27 -15.59
N VAL A 301 -18.39 8.69 -16.04
CA VAL A 301 -18.09 10.07 -16.44
C VAL A 301 -17.26 10.12 -17.72
N ARG A 302 -17.28 11.28 -18.39
CA ARG A 302 -16.47 11.49 -19.60
C ARG A 302 -15.03 11.89 -19.28
N VAL A 303 -14.83 12.67 -18.21
CA VAL A 303 -13.50 13.12 -17.78
C VAL A 303 -13.27 12.77 -16.31
N ILE A 304 -12.08 12.25 -16.00
CA ILE A 304 -11.59 12.16 -14.63
C ILE A 304 -10.38 13.08 -14.45
N ILE A 305 -10.37 13.80 -13.34
CA ILE A 305 -9.24 14.64 -12.93
C ILE A 305 -8.66 14.01 -11.68
N HIS A 306 -7.37 13.66 -11.69
CA HIS A 306 -6.73 12.96 -10.59
C HIS A 306 -5.33 13.52 -10.30
N PHE A 307 -4.85 13.26 -9.08
CA PHE A 307 -3.52 13.68 -8.63
C PHE A 307 -2.67 12.44 -8.35
N ASN A 308 -2.18 11.79 -9.41
CA ASN A 308 -1.46 10.51 -9.36
C ASN A 308 -2.24 9.35 -8.69
N SER A 309 -3.57 9.35 -8.78
CA SER A 309 -4.42 8.28 -8.23
C SER A 309 -4.40 7.01 -9.08
N THR A 310 -4.47 5.85 -8.43
CA THR A 310 -4.68 4.56 -9.13
C THR A 310 -6.04 4.46 -9.82
N LEU A 311 -7.00 5.31 -9.40
CA LEU A 311 -8.32 5.39 -9.99
C LEU A 311 -8.27 5.68 -11.49
N GLU A 312 -7.23 6.37 -12.00
CA GLU A 312 -7.05 6.57 -13.44
C GLU A 312 -7.11 5.26 -14.23
N ILE A 313 -6.32 4.28 -13.79
CA ILE A 313 -6.18 3.00 -14.50
C ILE A 313 -7.44 2.17 -14.31
N GLU A 314 -8.02 2.21 -13.10
CA GLU A 314 -9.27 1.55 -12.78
C GLU A 314 -10.41 2.05 -13.68
N TYR A 315 -10.50 3.37 -13.92
CA TYR A 315 -11.46 3.97 -14.85
C TYR A 315 -11.17 3.64 -16.31
N LYS A 316 -9.95 3.90 -16.81
CA LYS A 316 -9.59 3.64 -18.22
C LYS A 316 -9.79 2.19 -18.63
N ASN A 317 -9.61 1.26 -17.69
CA ASN A 317 -9.84 -0.14 -17.95
C ASN A 317 -11.33 -0.51 -17.98
N THR A 318 -12.16 0.19 -17.21
CA THR A 318 -13.59 -0.05 -17.15
C THR A 318 -14.34 0.65 -18.30
N ASP A 319 -13.92 1.86 -18.62
CA ASP A 319 -14.46 2.69 -19.70
C ASP A 319 -13.28 3.28 -20.50
N PRO A 320 -12.90 2.65 -21.64
CA PRO A 320 -11.79 3.11 -22.48
C PRO A 320 -11.99 4.51 -23.07
N ASP A 321 -13.23 5.01 -23.11
CA ASP A 321 -13.57 6.32 -23.64
C ASP A 321 -13.39 7.44 -22.60
N VAL A 322 -13.11 7.11 -21.34
CA VAL A 322 -12.86 8.14 -20.31
C VAL A 322 -11.54 8.86 -20.58
N VAL A 323 -11.58 10.19 -20.55
CA VAL A 323 -10.37 11.02 -20.60
C VAL A 323 -9.85 11.22 -19.19
N ALA A 324 -8.62 10.78 -18.91
CA ALA A 324 -7.99 11.00 -17.61
C ALA A 324 -6.92 12.09 -17.67
N LEU A 325 -7.04 13.07 -16.77
CA LEU A 325 -6.14 14.21 -16.64
C LEU A 325 -5.40 14.15 -15.31
N ASN A 326 -4.08 14.03 -15.36
CA ASN A 326 -3.23 14.07 -14.18
C ASN A 326 -2.89 15.51 -13.78
N ALA A 327 -3.75 16.11 -12.95
CA ALA A 327 -3.62 17.50 -12.51
C ALA A 327 -2.41 17.76 -11.59
N ALA A 328 -1.70 16.72 -11.12
CA ALA A 328 -0.51 16.89 -10.29
C ALA A 328 0.67 17.55 -11.01
N ALA A 329 0.67 17.58 -12.35
CA ALA A 329 1.72 18.16 -13.18
C ALA A 329 1.28 19.42 -13.95
N MET A 330 0.08 19.94 -13.68
CA MET A 330 -0.57 20.98 -14.48
C MET A 330 -1.05 22.12 -13.58
N SER A 331 -1.21 23.31 -14.15
CA SER A 331 -1.89 24.40 -13.44
C SER A 331 -3.41 24.17 -13.42
N SER A 332 -4.12 24.70 -12.40
CA SER A 332 -5.58 24.66 -12.34
C SER A 332 -6.23 25.16 -13.64
N ARG A 333 -5.73 26.29 -14.15
CA ARG A 333 -6.19 26.91 -15.39
C ARG A 333 -6.09 25.98 -16.60
N GLU A 334 -4.94 25.32 -16.76
CA GLU A 334 -4.70 24.40 -17.87
C GLU A 334 -5.66 23.20 -17.81
N VAL A 335 -5.88 22.63 -16.62
CA VAL A 335 -6.85 21.56 -16.41
C VAL A 335 -8.26 22.02 -16.80
N ILE A 336 -8.69 23.19 -16.33
CA ILE A 336 -10.00 23.75 -16.62
C ILE A 336 -10.20 23.98 -18.13
N GLU A 337 -9.22 24.58 -18.80
CA GLU A 337 -9.27 24.85 -20.25
C GLU A 337 -9.41 23.56 -21.05
N ILE A 338 -8.66 22.50 -20.70
CA ILE A 338 -8.77 21.20 -21.35
C ILE A 338 -10.16 20.58 -21.12
N VAL A 339 -10.67 20.62 -19.89
CA VAL A 339 -12.01 20.08 -19.58
C VAL A 339 -13.09 20.80 -20.37
N PHE A 340 -13.01 22.13 -20.47
CA PHE A 340 -13.97 22.90 -21.27
C PHE A 340 -13.89 22.52 -22.76
N ASN A 341 -12.69 22.42 -23.34
CA ASN A 341 -12.54 22.01 -24.74
C ASN A 341 -13.02 20.58 -25.04
N LEU A 342 -13.04 19.71 -24.02
CA LEU A 342 -13.50 18.33 -24.16
C LEU A 342 -15.01 18.17 -24.04
N LEU A 343 -15.68 19.07 -23.30
CA LEU A 343 -17.07 18.89 -22.87
C LEU A 343 -18.04 19.94 -23.40
N LEU A 344 -17.55 21.08 -23.90
CA LEU A 344 -18.33 22.21 -24.42
C LEU A 344 -17.92 22.52 -25.85
#